data_AF-A0A660YJH4-F1
#
_entry.id   AF-A0A660YJH4-F1
#
_cell.length_a   1.000
_cell.length_b   1.000
_cell.length_c   1.000
_cell.angle_alpha   90.00
_cell.angle_beta   90.00
_cell.angle_gamma   90.00
#
_symmetry.space_group_name_H-M   'P 1'
#
loop_
_entity.id
_entity.type
_entity.pdbx_description
1 polymer ?
#
loop_
_entity_poly.entity_id
_entity_poly.type
_entity_poly.pdbx_seq_one_letter_code
_entity_poly.pdbx_strand_id
1 'polypeptide(L)' 'MEAKAVARYVRMSPRKVRLVADLVRGKSVGQALNILHFTQKRSALPVEKLLRSAVANMMNKEEAS' A
#
# COMPACT_ATOMS: atom_id res chain seq x y z
N MET A 1 -4.47 -16.39 -5.64
CA MET A 1 -4.86 -15.16 -6.36
C MET A 1 -3.86 -14.07 -5.99
N GLU A 2 -3.23 -13.41 -6.95
CA GLU A 2 -2.34 -12.28 -6.67
C GLU A 2 -2.81 -11.06 -7.49
N ALA A 3 -2.94 -9.90 -6.84
CA ALA A 3 -3.07 -8.63 -7.54
C ALA A 3 -1.96 -7.66 -7.16
N LYS A 4 -1.70 -6.75 -8.09
CA LYS A 4 -0.63 -5.76 -8.00
C LYS A 4 -1.23 -4.37 -8.26
N ALA A 5 -0.72 -3.38 -7.53
CA ALA A 5 -0.97 -1.97 -7.79
C ALA A 5 0.36 -1.22 -7.87
N VAL A 6 0.47 -0.22 -8.75
CA VAL A 6 1.69 0.57 -8.95
C VAL A 6 1.32 2.05 -9.02
N ALA A 7 1.85 2.86 -8.09
CA ALA A 7 1.78 4.31 -8.19
C ALA A 7 3.07 4.85 -8.84
N ARG A 8 2.93 5.46 -10.02
CA ARG A 8 4.02 6.14 -10.73
C ARG A 8 4.04 7.62 -10.36
N TYR A 9 5.21 8.25 -10.45
CA TYR A 9 5.39 9.70 -10.25
C TYR A 9 4.97 10.24 -8.86
N VAL A 10 5.17 9.45 -7.81
CA VAL A 10 4.97 9.91 -6.43
C VAL A 10 5.94 11.06 -6.16
N ARG A 11 5.43 12.26 -5.83
CA ARG A 11 6.22 13.47 -5.55
C ARG A 11 6.95 13.41 -4.19
N MET A 12 7.75 12.37 -3.97
CA MET A 12 8.60 12.18 -2.80
C MET A 12 9.87 11.43 -3.16
N SER A 13 10.94 11.68 -2.39
CA SER A 13 12.19 10.93 -2.53
C SER A 13 11.95 9.43 -2.25
N PRO A 14 12.50 8.53 -3.08
CA PRO A 14 12.35 7.08 -2.93
C PRO A 14 12.72 6.58 -1.52
N ARG A 15 13.76 7.17 -0.91
CA ARG A 15 14.23 6.78 0.43
C ARG A 15 13.16 7.02 1.51
N LYS A 16 12.39 8.11 1.43
CA LYS A 16 11.32 8.41 2.40
C LYS A 16 10.14 7.44 2.28
N VAL A 17 9.88 6.95 1.08
CA VAL A 17 8.81 5.97 0.82
C VAL A 17 9.25 4.57 1.23
N ARG A 18 10.49 4.18 0.92
CA ARG A 18 11.03 2.86 1.24
C ARG A 18 10.99 2.55 2.74
N LEU A 19 11.32 3.53 3.59
CA LEU A 19 11.20 3.40 5.05
C LEU A 19 9.80 2.95 5.50
N VAL A 20 8.74 3.50 4.89
CA VAL A 20 7.36 3.14 5.25
C VAL A 20 6.93 1.84 4.59
N ALA A 21 7.38 1.58 3.36
CA ALA A 21 7.11 0.32 2.68
C ALA A 21 7.74 -0.88 3.41
N ASP A 22 8.92 -0.71 3.99
CA ASP A 22 9.59 -1.76 4.77
C ASP A 22 8.83 -2.07 6.08
N LEU A 23 8.16 -1.09 6.70
CA LEU A 23 7.36 -1.31 7.91
C LEU A 23 6.17 -2.25 7.69
N VAL A 24 5.62 -2.29 6.48
CA VAL A 24 4.40 -3.07 6.16
C VAL A 24 4.69 -4.35 5.37
N ARG A 25 5.94 -4.58 4.96
CA ARG A 25 6.32 -5.78 4.21
C ARG A 25 6.08 -7.03 5.06
N GLY A 26 5.40 -8.03 4.48
CA GLY A 26 5.12 -9.31 5.14
C GLY A 26 4.02 -9.28 6.20
N LYS A 27 3.36 -8.14 6.41
CA LYS A 27 2.23 -8.02 7.35
C LYS A 27 0.91 -8.32 6.64
N SER A 28 -0.10 -8.72 7.43
CA SER A 28 -1.47 -8.86 6.92
C SER A 28 -2.04 -7.48 6.51
N VAL A 29 -2.99 -7.48 5.57
CA VAL A 29 -3.59 -6.24 5.03
C VAL A 29 -4.16 -5.35 6.13
N GLY A 30 -4.92 -5.93 7.08
CA GLY A 30 -5.50 -5.19 8.19
C GLY A 30 -4.44 -4.56 9.10
N GLN A 31 -3.38 -5.32 9.43
CA GLN A 31 -2.28 -4.80 10.23
C GLN A 31 -1.50 -3.70 9.50
N ALA A 32 -1.24 -3.88 8.22
CA ALA A 32 -0.54 -2.91 7.38
C ALA A 32 -1.34 -1.59 7.28
N LEU A 33 -2.66 -1.65 7.09
CA LEU A 33 -3.51 -0.46 7.07
C LEU A 33 -3.48 0.28 8.39
N ASN A 34 -3.57 -0.41 9.53
CA ASN A 34 -3.48 0.20 10.85
C ASN A 34 -2.14 0.90 11.07
N ILE A 35 -1.03 0.23 10.72
CA ILE A 35 0.31 0.81 10.83
C ILE A 35 0.41 2.08 9.98
N LEU A 36 -0.02 2.02 8.72
CA LEU A 36 0.05 3.17 7.82
C LEU A 36 -0.80 4.35 8.32
N HIS A 37 -1.99 4.06 8.85
CA HIS A 37 -2.91 5.07 9.35
C HIS A 37 -2.33 5.85 10.54
N PHE A 38 -1.66 5.17 11.47
CA PHE A 38 -1.06 5.80 12.65
C PHE A 38 0.40 6.24 12.46
N THR A 39 1.01 5.98 11.30
CA THR A 39 2.37 6.39 11.01
C THR A 39 2.43 7.90 10.72
N GLN A 40 3.11 8.66 11.57
CA GLN A 40 3.33 10.11 11.40
C GLN A 40 4.40 10.42 10.33
N LYS A 41 4.22 9.92 9.10
CA LYS A 41 5.06 10.22 7.94
C LYS A 41 4.18 10.54 6.75
N ARG A 42 4.49 11.63 6.03
CA ARG A 42 3.79 11.98 4.78
C ARG A 42 3.86 10.87 3.72
N SER A 43 4.88 10.01 3.79
CA SER A 43 5.03 8.84 2.92
C SER A 43 4.05 7.70 3.20
N ALA A 44 3.38 7.69 4.36
CA ALA A 44 2.35 6.68 4.65
C ALA A 44 1.11 6.85 3.76
N LEU A 45 0.71 8.09 3.50
CA LEU A 45 -0.51 8.40 2.75
C LEU A 45 -0.57 7.77 1.35
N PRO A 46 0.45 7.91 0.46
CA PRO A 46 0.41 7.24 -0.84
C PRO A 46 0.57 5.72 -0.75
N VAL A 47 1.26 5.20 0.28
CA VAL A 47 1.42 3.75 0.47
C VAL A 47 0.10 3.12 0.90
N GLU A 48 -0.64 3.78 1.80
CA GLU A 48 -1.98 3.38 2.24
C GLU A 48 -2.97 3.35 1.07
N LYS A 49 -2.98 4.42 0.25
CA LYS A 49 -3.82 4.47 -0.96
C LYS A 49 -3.48 3.34 -1.94
N LEU A 50 -2.18 3.07 -2.14
CA LEU A 50 -1.72 2.00 -3.03
C LEU A 50 -2.14 0.63 -2.51
N LEU A 51 -2.03 0.39 -1.20
CA LEU A 51 -2.47 -0.86 -0.58
C LEU A 51 -3.97 -1.06 -0.75
N ARG A 52 -4.79 -0.03 -0.52
CA ARG A 52 -6.24 -0.09 -0.77
C ARG A 52 -6.57 -0.40 -2.23
N SER A 53 -5.86 0.22 -3.17
CA SER A 53 -6.04 -0.07 -4.60
C SER A 53 -5.66 -1.51 -4.96
N ALA A 54 -4.61 -2.07 -4.37
CA ALA A 54 -4.24 -3.46 -4.60
C ALA A 54 -5.32 -4.44 -4.10
N VAL A 55 -5.93 -4.16 -2.95
CA VAL A 55 -7.04 -4.96 -2.40
C VAL A 55 -8.26 -4.90 -3.33
N ALA A 56 -8.65 -3.69 -3.77
CA ALA A 56 -9.75 -3.53 -4.72
C ALA A 56 -9.48 -4.28 -6.04
N ASN A 57 -8.24 -4.27 -6.54
CA ASN A 57 -7.86 -5.02 -7.73
C ASN A 57 -7.97 -6.54 -7.54
N MET A 58 -7.70 -7.08 -6.34
CA MET A 58 -7.95 -8.50 -6.06
C MET A 58 -9.45 -8.81 -6.11
N MET A 59 -10.26 -8.00 -5.41
CA MET A 59 -11.72 -8.21 -5.34
C MET A 59 -12.36 -8.19 -6.73
N ASN A 60 -12.05 -7.17 -7.55
CA ASN A 60 -12.60 -7.07 -8.90
C ASN A 60 -12.19 -8.24 -9.80
N LYS A 61 -11.01 -8.83 -9.57
CA LYS A 61 -10.55 -9.99 -10.35
C LYS A 61 -11.19 -11.29 -9.88
N GLU A 62 -11.54 -11.38 -8.59
CA GLU A 62 -12.28 -12.49 -8.00
C GLU A 62 -13.74 -12.51 -8.49
N GLU A 63 -14.40 -11.35 -8.55
CA GLU A 63 -15.78 -11.22 -9.07
C GLU A 63 -15.91 -11.49 -10.58
N ALA A 64 -14.83 -11.29 -11.34
CA ALA A 64 -14.81 -11.51 -12.79
C ALA A 64 -14.48 -12.97 -13.19
N SER A 65 -14.21 -13.86 -12.22
CA SER A 65 -13.87 -15.27 -12.43
C SER A 65 -15.03 -16.21 -12.14
#